data_AF-A0A2H0ULK4-F1
#
_entry.id   AF-A0A2H0ULK4-F1
#
_cell.length_a   1.000
_cell.length_b   1.000
_cell.length_c   1.000
_cell.angle_alpha   90.00
_cell.angle_beta   90.00
_cell.angle_gamma   90.00
#
_symmetry.space_group_name_H-M   'P 1'
#
loop_
_entity.id
_entity.type
_entity.pdbx_description
1 polymer ?
#
loop_
_entity_poly.entity_id
_entity_poly.type
_entity_poly.pdbx_seq_one_letter_code
_entity_poly.pdbx_strand_id
1 'polypeptide(L)'
;MKQFWPEFVFGLLLIILLVFLVNPFPMYMPNTATMVILVCALLAFAIFGALVWRERATDEREVAHRSLAGRIGFLVGAVALAIGVLVQSLQHQLDPWLVIGLGVMVLGKLVGLVYVRLRR
;
A
#
# COMPACT_ATOMS: atom_id res chain seq x y z
N MET A 1 12.42 5.44 15.98
CA MET A 1 11.12 5.96 16.49
C MET A 1 10.44 6.93 15.53
N LYS A 2 11.13 7.94 14.97
CA LYS A 2 10.49 8.93 14.07
C LYS A 2 9.87 8.38 12.77
N GLN A 3 10.32 7.23 12.28
CA GLN A 3 9.92 6.68 10.98
C GLN A 3 8.68 5.75 11.03
N PHE A 4 8.33 5.24 12.22
CA PHE A 4 7.17 4.37 12.40
C PHE A 4 5.84 5.09 12.18
N TRP A 5 5.70 6.29 12.77
CA TRP A 5 4.46 7.04 12.76
C TRP A 5 3.99 7.39 11.33
N PRO A 6 4.86 7.90 10.44
CA PRO A 6 4.45 8.15 9.06
C PRO A 6 4.11 6.85 8.32
N GLU A 7 4.89 5.78 8.46
CA GLU A 7 4.60 4.50 7.79
C GLU A 7 3.23 3.93 8.16
N PHE A 8 2.90 3.94 9.45
CA PHE A 8 1.60 3.47 9.94
C PHE A 8 0.45 4.35 9.45
N VAL A 9 0.59 5.68 9.52
CA VAL A 9 -0.44 6.64 9.10
C VAL A 9 -0.68 6.55 7.59
N PHE A 10 0.37 6.53 6.77
CA PHE A 10 0.24 6.45 5.31
C PHE A 10 -0.27 5.08 4.86
N GLY A 11 0.12 3.99 5.51
CA GLY A 11 -0.41 2.67 5.21
C GLY A 11 -1.91 2.55 5.55
N LEU A 12 -2.33 3.08 6.70
CA LEU A 12 -3.74 3.12 7.08
C LEU A 12 -4.56 4.00 6.13
N LEU A 13 -4.03 5.18 5.77
CA LEU A 13 -4.65 6.08 4.80
C LEU A 13 -4.79 5.41 3.43
N LEU A 14 -3.78 4.67 2.98
CA LEU A 14 -3.84 3.90 1.73
C LEU A 14 -4.94 2.85 1.78
N ILE A 15 -5.07 2.09 2.87
CA ILE A 15 -6.14 1.09 3.02
C ILE A 15 -7.52 1.75 2.95
N ILE A 16 -7.69 2.88 3.64
CA ILE A 16 -8.95 3.64 3.60
C ILE A 16 -9.27 4.03 2.15
N LEU A 17 -8.30 4.62 1.43
CA LEU A 17 -8.50 5.01 0.03
C LEU A 17 -8.82 3.82 -0.88
N LEU A 18 -8.19 2.66 -0.68
CA LEU A 18 -8.50 1.44 -1.43
C LEU A 18 -9.93 0.96 -1.16
N VAL A 19 -10.39 1.02 0.10
CA VAL A 19 -11.78 0.70 0.44
C VAL A 19 -12.74 1.65 -0.27
N PHE A 20 -12.46 2.97 -0.28
CA PHE A 20 -13.28 3.93 -1.01
C PHE A 20 -13.27 3.68 -2.53
N LEU A 21 -12.17 3.18 -3.11
CA LEU A 21 -12.07 2.87 -4.53
C LEU A 21 -13.00 1.70 -4.95
N VAL A 22 -13.22 0.72 -4.07
CA VAL A 22 -14.15 -0.40 -4.31
C VAL A 22 -15.63 0.03 -4.27
N ASN A 23 -15.90 1.26 -3.81
CA ASN A 23 -17.26 1.81 -3.72
C ASN A 23 -18.21 0.94 -2.84
N PRO A 24 -17.87 0.68 -1.56
CA PRO A 24 -18.65 -0.18 -0.66
C PRO A 24 -20.03 0.41 -0.31
N PHE A 25 -20.16 1.73 -0.44
CA PHE A 25 -21.43 2.43 -0.35
C PHE A 25 -21.73 2.96 -1.75
N PRO A 26 -22.81 2.55 -2.42
CA PRO A 26 -23.17 3.03 -3.77
C PRO A 26 -23.54 4.53 -3.82
N MET A 27 -23.08 5.33 -2.86
CA MET A 27 -23.30 6.78 -2.76
C MET A 27 -22.50 7.61 -3.77
N TYR A 28 -21.44 7.07 -4.39
CA TYR A 28 -20.58 7.84 -5.28
C TYR A 28 -20.82 7.49 -6.76
N MET A 29 -21.49 8.38 -7.49
CA MET A 29 -21.31 8.59 -8.94
C MET A 29 -21.35 10.10 -9.20
N PRO A 30 -20.20 10.71 -9.52
CA PRO A 30 -19.78 10.82 -10.92
C PRO A 30 -18.29 10.47 -11.13
N ASN A 31 -17.95 10.16 -12.39
CA ASN A 31 -16.63 9.78 -12.92
C ASN A 31 -15.43 10.62 -12.43
N THR A 32 -15.67 11.86 -12.00
CA THR A 32 -14.64 12.76 -11.47
C THR A 32 -14.19 12.39 -10.06
N ALA A 33 -15.10 11.95 -9.19
CA ALA A 33 -14.77 11.61 -7.79
C ALA A 33 -13.91 10.35 -7.70
N THR A 34 -14.22 9.32 -8.49
CA THR A 34 -13.41 8.09 -8.58
C THR A 34 -12.01 8.36 -9.09
N MET A 35 -11.86 9.23 -10.10
CA MET A 35 -10.56 9.65 -10.61
C MET A 35 -9.72 10.41 -9.58
N VAL A 36 -10.34 11.30 -8.80
CA VAL A 36 -9.64 12.01 -7.71
C VAL A 36 -9.18 11.04 -6.63
N ILE A 37 -10.03 10.11 -6.21
CA ILE A 37 -9.68 9.07 -5.22
C ILE A 37 -8.53 8.22 -5.73
N LEU A 38 -8.53 7.85 -7.02
CA LEU A 38 -7.44 7.10 -7.64
C LEU A 38 -6.12 7.86 -7.60
N VAL A 39 -6.11 9.14 -7.96
CA VAL A 39 -4.89 9.97 -7.90
C VAL A 39 -4.39 10.07 -6.45
N CYS A 40 -5.27 10.30 -5.48
CA CYS A 40 -4.92 10.31 -4.07
C CYS A 40 -4.34 8.94 -3.62
N ALA A 41 -4.93 7.83 -4.08
CA ALA A 41 -4.46 6.48 -3.76
C ALA A 41 -3.07 6.22 -4.34
N LEU A 42 -2.80 6.64 -5.58
CA LEU A 42 -1.49 6.52 -6.21
C LEU A 42 -0.42 7.36 -5.49
N LEU A 43 -0.76 8.59 -5.09
CA LEU A 43 0.15 9.44 -4.33
C LEU A 43 0.46 8.84 -2.95
N ALA A 44 -0.58 8.37 -2.24
CA ALA A 44 -0.42 7.68 -0.97
C ALA A 44 0.44 6.40 -1.12
N PHE A 45 0.22 5.64 -2.19
CA PHE A 45 0.99 4.45 -2.52
C PHE A 45 2.46 4.79 -2.81
N ALA A 46 2.74 5.82 -3.60
CA ALA A 46 4.09 6.25 -3.90
C ALA A 46 4.83 6.70 -2.63
N ILE A 47 4.17 7.47 -1.75
CA ILE A 47 4.74 7.89 -0.47
C ILE A 47 5.00 6.68 0.43
N PHE A 48 4.04 5.76 0.55
CA PHE A 48 4.18 4.55 1.34
C PHE A 48 5.33 3.67 0.82
N GLY A 49 5.43 3.48 -0.49
CA GLY A 49 6.53 2.75 -1.13
C GLY A 49 7.89 3.40 -0.88
N ALA A 50 7.98 4.73 -0.94
CA ALA A 50 9.20 5.47 -0.62
C ALA A 50 9.61 5.30 0.85
N LEU A 51 8.65 5.24 1.78
CA LEU A 51 8.92 4.96 3.20
C LEU A 51 9.42 3.52 3.39
N VAL A 52 8.77 2.55 2.74
CA VAL A 52 9.19 1.14 2.74
C VAL A 52 10.62 0.97 2.20
N TRP A 53 11.00 1.75 1.17
CA TRP A 53 12.36 1.75 0.63
C TRP A 53 13.39 2.34 1.60
N ARG A 54 13.01 3.36 2.39
CA ARG A 54 13.91 4.05 3.34
C ARG A 54 14.15 3.29 4.64
N GLU A 55 13.42 2.22 4.89
CA GLU A 55 13.58 1.39 6.07
C GLU A 55 15.03 0.82 6.10
N ARG A 56 15.79 0.99 7.20
CA ARG A 56 17.19 0.51 7.29
C ARG A 56 17.28 -0.74 8.15
N ALA A 57 17.96 -1.77 7.66
CA ALA A 57 18.30 -2.95 8.46
C ALA A 57 19.42 -2.58 9.45
N THR A 58 19.28 -2.96 10.72
CA THR A 58 20.17 -2.55 11.82
C THR A 58 21.26 -3.60 12.11
N ASP A 59 21.69 -4.36 11.10
CA ASP A 59 22.85 -5.30 11.08
C ASP A 59 22.60 -6.81 11.34
N GLU A 60 23.63 -7.61 11.03
CA GLU A 60 23.77 -9.05 10.69
C GLU A 60 23.47 -9.37 9.21
N ARG A 61 24.53 -9.54 8.39
CA ARG A 61 24.52 -9.59 6.90
C ARG A 61 23.37 -10.39 6.27
N GLU A 62 23.06 -11.58 6.78
CA GLU A 62 21.95 -12.40 6.25
C GLU A 62 20.57 -11.80 6.50
N VAL A 63 20.39 -11.14 7.65
CA VAL A 63 19.14 -10.42 7.99
C VAL A 63 18.97 -9.22 7.08
N ALA A 64 20.05 -8.52 6.76
CA ALA A 64 20.04 -7.43 5.78
C ALA A 64 19.59 -7.92 4.39
N HIS A 65 20.18 -9.00 3.86
CA HIS A 65 19.79 -9.56 2.56
C HIS A 65 18.35 -10.07 2.52
N ARG A 66 17.91 -10.80 3.56
CA ARG A 66 16.51 -11.27 3.67
C ARG A 66 15.52 -10.11 3.76
N SER A 67 15.85 -9.07 4.53
CA SER A 67 15.01 -7.88 4.65
C SER A 67 14.93 -7.08 3.34
N LEU A 68 16.03 -6.99 2.59
CA LEU A 68 16.07 -6.31 1.31
C LEU A 68 15.26 -7.07 0.26
N ALA A 69 15.44 -8.39 0.16
CA ALA A 69 14.67 -9.25 -0.74
C ALA A 69 13.15 -9.17 -0.43
N GLY A 70 12.77 -9.21 0.85
CA GLY A 70 11.36 -9.06 1.26
C GLY A 70 10.78 -7.68 0.91
N ARG A 71 11.56 -6.60 1.03
CA ARG A 71 11.12 -5.24 0.65
C ARG A 71 10.98 -5.09 -0.86
N ILE A 72 11.93 -5.60 -1.63
CA ILE A 72 11.87 -5.55 -3.10
C ILE A 72 10.68 -6.37 -3.58
N GLY A 73 10.48 -7.59 -3.05
CA GLY A 73 9.33 -8.42 -3.39
C GLY A 73 8.00 -7.75 -3.08
N PHE A 74 7.89 -7.12 -1.89
CA PHE A 74 6.72 -6.32 -1.52
C PHE A 74 6.49 -5.17 -2.51
N LEU A 75 7.51 -4.38 -2.82
CA LEU A 75 7.38 -3.22 -3.70
C LEU A 75 7.04 -3.62 -5.13
N VAL A 76 7.69 -4.65 -5.68
CA VAL A 76 7.42 -5.13 -7.04
C VAL A 76 5.97 -5.62 -7.14
N GLY A 77 5.52 -6.44 -6.19
CA GLY A 77 4.13 -6.92 -6.18
C GLY A 77 3.12 -5.79 -6.01
N ALA A 78 3.39 -4.85 -5.10
CA ALA A 78 2.50 -3.73 -4.86
C ALA A 78 2.45 -2.75 -6.04
N VAL A 79 3.58 -2.50 -6.73
CA VAL A 79 3.63 -1.70 -7.96
C VAL A 79 2.87 -2.38 -9.09
N ALA A 80 3.03 -3.70 -9.27
CA ALA A 80 2.31 -4.45 -10.28
C ALA A 80 0.78 -4.37 -10.07
N LEU A 81 0.32 -4.54 -8.82
CA LEU A 81 -1.10 -4.39 -8.47
C LEU A 81 -1.57 -2.94 -8.65
N ALA A 82 -0.77 -1.94 -8.26
CA ALA A 82 -1.10 -0.53 -8.45
C ALA A 82 -1.25 -0.16 -9.94
N ILE A 83 -0.39 -0.69 -10.81
CA ILE A 83 -0.50 -0.53 -12.26
C ILE A 83 -1.79 -1.20 -12.77
N GLY A 84 -2.10 -2.42 -12.31
CA GLY A 84 -3.34 -3.11 -12.67
C GLY A 84 -4.59 -2.30 -12.29
N VAL A 85 -4.63 -1.79 -11.05
CA VAL A 85 -5.68 -0.90 -10.57
C VAL A 85 -5.78 0.36 -11.43
N LEU A 86 -4.65 0.98 -11.78
CA LEU A 86 -4.61 2.17 -12.62
C LEU A 86 -5.21 1.91 -13.99
N VAL A 87 -4.75 0.87 -14.70
CA VAL A 87 -5.23 0.52 -16.05
C VAL A 87 -6.71 0.18 -16.04
N GLN A 88 -7.17 -0.65 -15.11
CA GLN A 88 -8.58 -1.04 -15.02
C GLN A 88 -9.51 0.10 -14.62
N SER A 89 -9.03 1.01 -13.76
CA SER A 89 -9.79 2.19 -13.37
C SER A 89 -9.98 3.16 -14.54
N LEU A 90 -8.97 3.32 -15.41
CA LEU A 90 -9.09 4.11 -16.64
C LEU A 90 -10.09 3.52 -17.63
N GLN A 91 -10.33 2.20 -17.54
CA GLN A 91 -11.33 1.48 -18.34
C GLN A 91 -12.70 1.40 -17.66
N HIS A 92 -12.85 1.98 -16.46
CA HIS A 92 -14.06 1.89 -15.63
C HIS A 92 -14.49 0.46 -15.30
N GLN A 93 -13.58 -0.51 -15.40
CA GLN A 93 -13.80 -1.94 -15.13
C GLN A 93 -12.85 -2.40 -14.02
N LEU A 94 -12.92 -1.72 -12.88
CA LEU A 94 -12.11 -2.05 -11.71
C LEU A 94 -12.55 -3.40 -11.12
N ASP A 95 -11.67 -4.40 -11.19
CA ASP A 95 -11.83 -5.66 -10.50
C ASP A 95 -11.53 -5.48 -9.00
N PRO A 96 -12.50 -5.73 -8.09
CA PRO A 96 -12.28 -5.63 -6.66
C PRO A 96 -11.13 -6.50 -6.15
N TRP A 97 -10.82 -7.62 -6.81
CA TRP A 97 -9.75 -8.53 -6.36
C TRP A 97 -8.36 -7.90 -6.42
N LEU A 98 -8.09 -7.04 -7.40
CA LEU A 98 -6.82 -6.31 -7.48
C LEU A 98 -6.65 -5.35 -6.30
N VAL A 99 -7.74 -4.66 -5.94
CA VAL A 99 -7.75 -3.70 -4.83
C VAL A 99 -7.63 -4.40 -3.49
N ILE A 100 -8.37 -5.50 -3.30
CA ILE A 100 -8.28 -6.36 -2.11
C ILE A 100 -6.87 -6.93 -1.99
N GLY A 101 -6.29 -7.42 -3.09
CA GLY A 101 -4.92 -7.95 -3.10
C GLY A 101 -3.89 -6.92 -2.62
N LEU A 102 -3.97 -5.69 -3.15
CA LEU A 102 -3.07 -4.60 -2.71
C LEU A 102 -3.31 -4.25 -1.24
N GLY A 103 -4.58 -4.20 -0.80
CA GLY A 103 -4.96 -3.95 0.58
C GLY A 103 -4.43 -5.00 1.55
N VAL A 104 -4.53 -6.30 1.21
CA VAL A 104 -4.03 -7.41 2.03
C VAL A 104 -2.51 -7.36 2.16
N MET A 105 -1.78 -7.04 1.09
CA MET A 105 -0.32 -6.86 1.16
C MET A 105 0.05 -5.74 2.14
N VAL A 106 -0.58 -4.56 2.00
CA VAL A 106 -0.32 -3.40 2.87
C VAL A 106 -0.69 -3.72 4.32
N LEU A 107 -1.83 -4.37 4.56
CA LEU A 107 -2.22 -4.84 5.90
C LEU A 107 -1.20 -5.80 6.49
N GLY A 108 -0.74 -6.79 5.73
CA GLY A 108 0.28 -7.73 6.18
C GLY A 108 1.57 -7.04 6.60
N LYS A 109 1.99 -6.01 5.85
CA LYS A 109 3.14 -5.18 6.23
C LYS A 109 2.91 -4.38 7.51
N LEU A 110 1.74 -3.76 7.67
CA LEU A 110 1.39 -3.02 8.90
C LEU A 110 1.34 -3.93 10.12
N VAL A 111 0.73 -5.12 10.02
CA VAL A 111 0.69 -6.11 11.10
C VAL A 111 2.10 -6.56 11.47
N GLY A 112 2.95 -6.85 10.48
CA GLY A 112 4.36 -7.19 10.72
C GLY A 112 5.12 -6.08 11.45
N LEU A 113 4.88 -4.82 11.06
CA LEU A 113 5.47 -3.64 11.68
C LEU A 113 5.01 -3.45 13.13
N VAL A 114 3.73 -3.67 13.43
CA VAL A 114 3.18 -3.64 14.80
C VAL A 114 3.74 -4.79 15.63
N TYR A 115 3.80 -6.01 15.08
CA TYR A 115 4.31 -7.19 15.77
C TYR A 115 5.78 -7.04 16.20
N VAL A 116 6.64 -6.59 15.28
CA VAL A 116 8.06 -6.34 15.58
C VAL A 116 8.21 -5.31 16.70
N ARG A 117 7.30 -4.32 16.76
CA ARG A 117 7.31 -3.31 17.80
C ARG A 117 6.79 -3.80 19.14
N LEU A 118 5.78 -4.67 19.15
CA LEU A 118 5.23 -5.24 20.39
C LEU A 118 6.19 -6.27 21.01
N ARG A 119 6.99 -6.95 20.18
CA ARG A 119 7.96 -7.96 20.62
C ARG A 119 9.36 -7.39 20.94
N ARG A 120 9.60 -6.10 20.68
CA ARG A 120 10.80 -5.37 21.11
C ARG A 120 10.57 -4.73 22.47
#